data_AF-A0A3D1CIZ4-F1
#
_entry.id   AF-A0A3D1CIZ4-F1
#
_cell.length_a   1.000
_cell.length_b   1.000
_cell.length_c   1.000
_cell.angle_alpha   90.00
_cell.angle_beta   90.00
_cell.angle_gamma   90.00
#
_symmetry.space_group_name_H-M   'P 1'
#
loop_
_entity.id
_entity.type
_entity.pdbx_description
1 polymer ?
#
loop_
_entity_poly.entity_id
_entity_poly.type
_entity_poly.pdbx_seq_one_letter_code
_entity_poly.pdbx_strand_id
1 'polypeptide(L)'
;MTIGRDMAKKTQKINSVKFPPASLIQLFSADEWESFIEDCCRVDMGEGKKYQFVQKMGGAGDGGRDIEARYSKELKVNEWDLYQAKHYQSAIGESVLYPELAKIMYHIGSGTYPSPHTYYVCASQNTTPKLHDLIAHPHELKETFLTSWKDKKHGIDTTKFPLAGPTLNAAINFDYSKVEE
;
A
#
# COMPACT_ATOMS: atom_id res chain seq x y z
N MET A 1 -25.84 56.98 -24.16
CA MET A 1 -26.28 55.60 -24.42
C MET A 1 -25.31 54.69 -23.70
N THR A 2 -25.59 54.34 -22.44
CA THR A 2 -24.68 53.55 -21.61
C THR A 2 -25.47 52.37 -21.08
N ILE A 3 -25.27 51.21 -21.71
CA ILE A 3 -25.93 49.96 -21.34
C ILE A 3 -25.04 49.29 -20.28
N GLY A 4 -25.37 49.47 -19.00
CA GLY A 4 -24.79 48.68 -17.92
C GLY A 4 -25.30 47.25 -18.01
N ARG A 5 -24.43 46.29 -18.34
CA ARG A 5 -24.73 44.87 -18.15
C ARG A 5 -24.51 44.54 -16.68
N ASP A 6 -25.61 44.47 -15.94
CA ASP A 6 -25.62 43.92 -14.60
C ASP A 6 -25.48 42.39 -14.71
N MET A 7 -24.27 41.87 -14.50
CA MET A 7 -24.05 40.42 -14.42
C MET A 7 -24.48 39.95 -13.03
N ALA A 8 -25.75 39.61 -12.89
CA ALA A 8 -26.25 38.90 -11.72
C ALA A 8 -25.42 37.63 -11.49
N LYS A 9 -24.59 37.62 -10.44
CA LYS A 9 -23.90 36.41 -9.97
C LYS A 9 -24.98 35.39 -9.59
N LYS A 10 -25.13 34.32 -10.39
CA LYS A 10 -25.94 33.16 -10.03
C LYS A 10 -25.38 32.57 -8.74
N THR A 11 -26.03 32.87 -7.63
CA THR A 11 -25.71 32.27 -6.34
C THR A 11 -26.38 30.90 -6.30
N GLN A 12 -25.60 29.83 -6.39
CA GLN A 12 -26.12 28.48 -6.12
C GLN A 12 -26.05 28.24 -4.62
N LYS A 13 -27.21 28.03 -4.01
CA LYS A 13 -27.34 27.51 -2.65
C LYS A 13 -27.06 26.01 -2.72
N ILE A 14 -25.84 25.59 -2.40
CA ILE A 14 -25.51 24.16 -2.29
C ILE A 14 -26.02 23.72 -0.92
N ASN A 15 -27.08 22.92 -0.89
CA ASN A 15 -27.48 22.22 0.33
C ASN A 15 -26.30 21.39 0.81
N SER A 16 -26.03 21.36 2.12
CA SER A 16 -24.96 20.52 2.69
C SER A 16 -25.25 19.05 2.38
N VAL A 17 -24.62 18.51 1.34
CA VAL A 17 -24.71 17.09 1.01
C VAL A 17 -23.81 16.34 1.98
N LYS A 18 -24.41 15.49 2.82
CA LYS A 18 -23.66 14.60 3.70
C LYS A 18 -23.28 13.36 2.90
N PHE A 19 -21.98 13.18 2.67
CA PHE A 19 -21.44 11.94 2.09
C PHE A 19 -20.98 11.03 3.24
N PRO A 20 -21.19 9.70 3.13
CA PRO A 20 -20.48 8.77 3.99
C PRO A 20 -18.97 8.97 3.88
N PRO A 21 -18.19 8.92 4.97
CA PRO A 21 -16.74 9.11 4.91
C PRO A 21 -16.04 8.20 3.88
N ALA A 22 -16.47 6.94 3.76
CA ALA A 22 -15.94 6.00 2.78
C ALA A 22 -16.13 6.46 1.32
N SER A 23 -17.18 7.22 1.03
CA SER A 23 -17.41 7.77 -0.32
C SER A 23 -16.44 8.91 -0.66
N LEU A 24 -15.91 9.62 0.34
CA LEU A 24 -14.94 10.69 0.13
C LEU A 24 -13.56 10.13 -0.24
N ILE A 25 -13.18 8.98 0.31
CA ILE A 25 -11.93 8.28 -0.01
C ILE A 25 -11.84 7.94 -1.51
N GLN A 26 -12.97 7.65 -2.14
CA GLN A 26 -13.03 7.35 -3.58
C GLN A 26 -12.68 8.57 -4.47
N LEU A 27 -12.72 9.79 -3.91
CA LEU A 27 -12.41 11.02 -4.63
C LEU A 27 -10.93 11.40 -4.56
N PHE A 28 -10.14 10.72 -3.73
CA PHE A 28 -8.72 10.98 -3.63
C PHE A 28 -8.01 10.57 -4.91
N SER A 29 -6.96 11.31 -5.25
CA SER A 29 -5.89 10.81 -6.11
C SER A 29 -5.04 9.75 -5.38
N ALA A 30 -4.18 9.04 -6.10
CA ALA A 30 -3.28 8.06 -5.50
C ALA A 30 -2.36 8.69 -4.44
N ASP A 31 -1.82 9.88 -4.70
CA ASP A 31 -0.95 10.61 -3.75
C ASP A 31 -1.72 11.11 -2.51
N GLU A 32 -2.98 11.53 -2.68
CA GLU A 32 -3.87 11.88 -1.55
C GLU A 32 -4.23 10.64 -0.72
N TRP A 33 -4.39 9.48 -1.34
CA TRP A 33 -4.62 8.21 -0.63
C TRP A 33 -3.40 7.79 0.19
N GLU A 34 -2.20 7.89 -0.36
CA GLU A 34 -0.96 7.65 0.40
C GLU A 34 -0.81 8.63 1.56
N SER A 35 -1.09 9.92 1.34
CA SER A 35 -1.03 10.94 2.39
C SER A 35 -2.06 10.68 3.50
N PHE A 36 -3.25 10.20 3.13
CA PHE A 36 -4.26 9.80 4.11
C PHE A 36 -3.83 8.60 4.96
N ILE A 37 -3.21 7.57 4.35
CA ILE A 37 -2.66 6.43 5.09
C ILE A 37 -1.54 6.88 6.04
N GLU A 38 -0.68 7.81 5.58
CA GLU A 38 0.35 8.42 6.42
C GLU A 38 -0.28 9.11 7.64
N ASP A 39 -1.30 9.95 7.43
CA ASP A 39 -2.02 10.63 8.52
C ASP A 39 -2.65 9.63 9.50
N CYS A 40 -3.22 8.54 9.01
CA CYS A 40 -3.72 7.45 9.86
C CYS A 40 -2.61 6.83 10.73
N CYS A 41 -1.43 6.58 10.16
CA CYS A 41 -0.29 6.09 10.93
C CYS A 41 0.19 7.13 11.96
N ARG A 42 0.17 8.43 11.61
CA ARG A 42 0.58 9.53 12.50
C ARG A 42 -0.34 9.70 13.71
N VAL A 43 -1.61 9.32 13.63
CA VAL A 43 -2.53 9.30 14.79
C VAL A 43 -2.07 8.32 15.87
N ASP A 44 -1.34 7.28 15.51
CA ASP A 44 -0.74 6.30 16.43
C ASP A 44 0.75 6.55 16.69
N MET A 45 1.18 7.82 16.60
CA MET A 45 2.52 8.25 17.00
C MET A 45 2.55 8.91 18.40
N GLY A 46 3.66 8.72 19.12
CA GLY A 46 3.96 9.43 20.37
C GLY A 46 4.29 8.53 21.55
N GLU A 47 4.32 9.12 22.75
CA GLU A 47 4.59 8.37 23.99
C GLU A 47 3.44 7.41 24.31
N GLY A 48 3.77 6.13 24.56
CA GLY A 48 2.78 5.08 24.81
C GLY A 48 1.97 4.64 23.57
N LYS A 49 2.37 5.07 22.37
CA LYS A 49 1.74 4.73 21.08
C LYS A 49 2.60 3.74 20.29
N LYS A 50 2.01 3.14 19.24
CA LYS A 50 2.67 2.10 18.44
C LYS A 50 3.90 2.62 17.71
N TYR A 51 3.82 3.81 17.11
CA TYR A 51 4.86 4.33 16.24
C TYR A 51 5.68 5.46 16.89
N GLN A 52 6.99 5.42 16.66
CA GLN A 52 7.93 6.49 17.03
C GLN A 52 8.40 7.27 15.80
N PHE A 53 8.20 6.74 14.61
CA PHE A 53 8.54 7.37 13.35
C PHE A 53 7.57 6.92 12.26
N VAL A 54 7.08 7.86 11.44
CA VAL A 54 6.26 7.59 10.25
C VAL A 54 6.75 8.50 9.14
N GLN A 55 6.94 7.92 7.96
CA GLN A 55 7.34 8.65 6.76
C GLN A 55 6.61 8.10 5.53
N LYS A 56 5.92 8.99 4.80
CA LYS A 56 5.55 8.73 3.41
C LYS A 56 6.80 8.75 2.53
N MET A 57 6.95 7.68 1.78
CA MET A 57 7.99 7.41 0.82
C MET A 57 7.41 7.71 -0.56
N GLY A 58 8.21 8.29 -1.46
CA GLY A 58 7.71 8.60 -2.80
C GLY A 58 8.84 8.85 -3.78
N GLY A 59 8.63 8.39 -5.02
CA GLY A 59 9.53 8.62 -6.15
C GLY A 59 10.52 7.48 -6.40
N ALA A 60 11.35 7.67 -7.42
CA ALA A 60 12.31 6.65 -7.83
C ALA A 60 13.28 6.32 -6.69
N GLY A 61 13.34 5.03 -6.32
CA GLY A 61 14.23 4.54 -5.26
C GLY A 61 13.58 4.31 -3.90
N ASP A 62 12.26 4.50 -3.77
CA ASP A 62 11.50 4.15 -2.57
C ASP A 62 11.61 2.66 -2.19
N GLY A 63 11.92 1.79 -3.15
CA GLY A 63 12.05 0.35 -2.97
C GLY A 63 10.72 -0.36 -2.80
N GLY A 64 9.63 0.20 -3.33
CA GLY A 64 8.28 -0.35 -3.16
C GLY A 64 7.69 -0.11 -1.78
N ARG A 65 8.05 0.99 -1.13
CA ARG A 65 7.44 1.43 0.12
C ARG A 65 6.66 2.69 -0.15
N ASP A 66 5.41 2.75 0.31
CA ASP A 66 4.63 3.98 0.24
C ASP A 66 4.63 4.67 1.61
N ILE A 67 4.39 3.94 2.70
CA ILE A 67 4.56 4.47 4.07
C ILE A 67 5.39 3.50 4.90
N GLU A 68 6.40 4.04 5.56
CA GLU A 68 7.26 3.36 6.52
C GLU A 68 6.92 3.83 7.94
N ALA A 69 6.41 2.93 8.78
CA ALA A 69 5.98 3.24 10.14
C ALA A 69 6.74 2.39 11.17
N ARG A 70 7.64 2.99 11.95
CA ARG A 70 8.59 2.27 12.81
C ARG A 70 8.19 2.34 14.28
N TYR A 71 8.41 1.25 15.01
CA TYR A 71 8.17 1.16 16.47
C TYR A 71 9.26 1.87 17.28
N SER A 72 10.42 2.12 16.67
CA SER A 72 11.49 2.96 17.20
C SER A 72 11.93 3.96 16.14
N LYS A 73 12.84 4.89 16.47
CA LYS A 73 13.39 5.81 15.45
C LYS A 73 14.26 5.08 14.42
N GLU A 74 14.84 3.96 14.79
CA GLU A 74 15.72 3.15 13.95
C GLU A 74 14.91 2.14 13.13
N LEU A 75 15.30 1.94 11.87
CA LEU A 75 14.69 0.92 11.01
C LEU A 75 15.35 -0.44 11.32
N LYS A 76 14.60 -1.34 11.97
CA LYS A 76 15.08 -2.65 12.42
C LYS A 76 14.19 -3.77 11.92
N VAL A 77 14.75 -4.98 11.81
CA VAL A 77 14.00 -6.17 11.40
C VAL A 77 12.82 -6.41 12.33
N ASN A 78 11.63 -6.60 11.77
CA ASN A 78 10.39 -6.90 12.49
C ASN A 78 9.98 -5.87 13.56
N GLU A 79 10.45 -4.62 13.45
CA GLU A 79 10.09 -3.50 14.35
C GLU A 79 9.51 -2.29 13.59
N TRP A 80 8.88 -2.54 12.45
CA TRP A 80 8.24 -1.53 11.62
C TRP A 80 7.18 -2.16 10.71
N ASP A 81 6.18 -1.38 10.35
CA ASP A 81 5.14 -1.77 9.42
C ASP A 81 5.32 -1.05 8.09
N LEU A 82 5.08 -1.80 7.03
CA LEU A 82 5.12 -1.33 5.66
C LEU A 82 3.69 -1.23 5.13
N TYR A 83 3.26 -0.04 4.77
CA TYR A 83 1.97 0.17 4.12
C TYR A 83 2.18 0.45 2.63
N GLN A 84 1.45 -0.30 1.80
CA GLN A 84 1.38 -0.13 0.37
C GLN A 84 -0.04 0.30 -0.02
N ALA A 85 -0.16 1.54 -0.48
CA ALA A 85 -1.38 2.14 -0.96
C ALA A 85 -1.75 1.64 -2.37
N LYS A 86 -3.01 1.25 -2.56
CA LYS A 86 -3.58 0.89 -3.86
C LYS A 86 -4.93 1.58 -4.05
N HIS A 87 -4.91 2.75 -4.68
CA HIS A 87 -6.13 3.49 -5.03
C HIS A 87 -6.57 3.13 -6.46
N TYR A 88 -7.53 2.21 -6.56
CA TYR A 88 -8.12 1.79 -7.84
C TYR A 88 -9.63 1.98 -7.82
N GLN A 89 -10.26 1.97 -9.00
CA GLN A 89 -11.71 2.04 -9.13
C GLN A 89 -12.42 0.71 -8.79
N SER A 90 -11.67 -0.38 -8.68
CA SER A 90 -12.18 -1.73 -8.40
C SER A 90 -11.35 -2.42 -7.33
N ALA A 91 -11.94 -3.44 -6.71
CA ALA A 91 -11.23 -4.32 -5.79
C ALA A 91 -9.97 -4.92 -6.44
N ILE A 92 -8.92 -5.11 -5.65
CA ILE A 92 -7.66 -5.66 -6.15
C ILE A 92 -7.56 -7.17 -5.92
N GLY A 93 -6.86 -7.84 -6.82
CA GLY A 93 -6.60 -9.28 -6.76
C GLY A 93 -5.10 -9.60 -6.79
N GLU A 94 -4.78 -10.87 -6.99
CA GLU A 94 -3.41 -11.39 -7.01
C GLU A 94 -2.54 -10.73 -8.09
N SER A 95 -3.13 -10.30 -9.20
CA SER A 95 -2.43 -9.56 -10.26
C SER A 95 -1.92 -8.18 -9.84
N VAL A 96 -2.41 -7.65 -8.71
CA VAL A 96 -1.92 -6.42 -8.10
C VAL A 96 -1.00 -6.74 -6.92
N LEU A 97 -1.39 -7.69 -6.05
CA LEU A 97 -0.59 -8.04 -4.88
C LEU A 97 0.77 -8.67 -5.25
N TYR A 98 0.80 -9.62 -6.18
CA TYR A 98 2.02 -10.40 -6.44
C TYR A 98 3.18 -9.57 -7.01
N PRO A 99 2.98 -8.62 -7.95
CA PRO A 99 4.06 -7.73 -8.36
C PRO A 99 4.64 -6.91 -7.20
N GLU A 100 3.83 -6.50 -6.23
CA GLU A 100 4.29 -5.74 -5.07
C GLU A 100 5.04 -6.62 -4.07
N LEU A 101 4.54 -7.82 -3.77
CA LEU A 101 5.27 -8.81 -2.97
C LEU A 101 6.64 -9.12 -3.62
N ALA A 102 6.68 -9.30 -4.94
CA ALA A 102 7.93 -9.59 -5.64
C ALA A 102 8.96 -8.46 -5.49
N LYS A 103 8.50 -7.21 -5.59
CA LYS A 103 9.32 -6.02 -5.37
C LYS A 103 9.85 -5.97 -3.94
N ILE A 104 9.01 -6.24 -2.93
CA ILE A 104 9.40 -6.24 -1.52
C ILE A 104 10.43 -7.33 -1.22
N MET A 105 10.20 -8.56 -1.67
CA MET A 105 11.16 -9.66 -1.47
C MET A 105 12.50 -9.36 -2.13
N TYR A 106 12.49 -8.71 -3.30
CA TYR A 106 13.71 -8.25 -3.95
C TYR A 106 14.47 -7.22 -3.12
N HIS A 107 13.79 -6.22 -2.55
CA HIS A 107 14.44 -5.18 -1.74
C HIS A 107 14.91 -5.69 -0.37
N ILE A 108 14.16 -6.59 0.27
CA ILE A 108 14.60 -7.31 1.47
C ILE A 108 15.85 -8.15 1.15
N GLY A 109 15.81 -8.96 0.09
CA GLY A 109 16.94 -9.78 -0.34
C GLY A 109 18.17 -8.95 -0.73
N SER A 110 17.97 -7.78 -1.32
CA SER A 110 19.04 -6.85 -1.70
C SER A 110 19.57 -6.02 -0.52
N GLY A 111 18.98 -6.15 0.68
CA GLY A 111 19.37 -5.38 1.85
C GLY A 111 19.03 -3.89 1.79
N THR A 112 18.08 -3.48 0.93
CA THR A 112 17.62 -2.08 0.87
C THR A 112 16.95 -1.66 2.19
N TYR A 113 16.23 -2.59 2.82
CA TYR A 113 15.63 -2.45 4.14
C TYR A 113 15.43 -3.85 4.75
N PRO A 114 15.36 -3.98 6.09
CA PRO A 114 15.11 -5.25 6.75
C PRO A 114 13.63 -5.67 6.61
N SER A 115 13.28 -6.93 6.90
CA SER A 115 11.86 -7.35 6.85
C SER A 115 10.97 -6.51 7.79
N PRO A 116 9.76 -6.11 7.36
CA PRO A 116 8.78 -5.49 8.23
C PRO A 116 8.16 -6.52 9.21
N HIS A 117 7.56 -6.01 10.28
CA HIS A 117 6.71 -6.77 11.19
C HIS A 117 5.39 -7.14 10.51
N THR A 118 4.69 -6.16 9.94
CA THR A 118 3.50 -6.36 9.11
C THR A 118 3.64 -5.62 7.78
N TYR A 119 3.18 -6.26 6.70
CA TYR A 119 3.00 -5.68 5.38
C TYR A 119 1.50 -5.49 5.10
N TYR A 120 1.07 -4.24 5.06
CA TYR A 120 -0.31 -3.84 4.79
C TYR A 120 -0.50 -3.49 3.31
N VAL A 121 -1.51 -4.05 2.67
CA VAL A 121 -2.00 -3.63 1.36
C VAL A 121 -3.29 -2.81 1.55
N CYS A 122 -3.18 -1.49 1.43
CA CYS A 122 -4.28 -0.58 1.68
C CYS A 122 -5.03 -0.26 0.39
N ALA A 123 -6.03 -1.09 0.07
CA ALA A 123 -6.86 -0.94 -1.12
C ALA A 123 -8.07 -0.02 -0.87
N SER A 124 -8.26 1.00 -1.72
CA SER A 124 -9.43 1.90 -1.59
C SER A 124 -10.77 1.22 -1.85
N GLN A 125 -10.76 0.10 -2.58
CA GLN A 125 -11.95 -0.67 -2.98
C GLN A 125 -11.90 -2.12 -2.48
N ASN A 126 -11.22 -2.36 -1.36
CA ASN A 126 -10.97 -3.68 -0.79
C ASN A 126 -10.22 -4.63 -1.76
N THR A 127 -10.05 -5.87 -1.33
CA THR A 127 -9.58 -6.96 -2.18
C THR A 127 -10.75 -7.79 -2.69
N THR A 128 -10.51 -8.56 -3.74
CA THR A 128 -11.45 -9.57 -4.20
C THR A 128 -11.62 -10.65 -3.12
N PRO A 129 -12.81 -11.30 -2.98
CA PRO A 129 -13.00 -12.37 -2.01
C PRO A 129 -11.95 -13.48 -2.11
N LYS A 130 -11.54 -13.81 -3.33
CA LYS A 130 -10.48 -14.78 -3.58
C LYS A 130 -9.15 -14.36 -2.95
N LEU A 131 -8.77 -13.09 -3.09
CA LEU A 131 -7.53 -12.59 -2.51
C LEU A 131 -7.64 -12.50 -0.98
N HIS A 132 -8.78 -12.06 -0.44
CA HIS A 132 -9.06 -12.08 1.00
C HIS A 132 -8.86 -13.47 1.61
N ASP A 133 -9.52 -14.48 1.02
CA ASP A 133 -9.41 -15.87 1.45
C ASP A 133 -7.96 -16.35 1.36
N LEU A 134 -7.23 -15.97 0.31
CA LEU A 134 -5.84 -16.35 0.14
C LEU A 134 -4.93 -15.72 1.22
N ILE A 135 -5.12 -14.45 1.55
CA ILE A 135 -4.38 -13.76 2.64
C ILE A 135 -4.63 -14.45 3.98
N ALA A 136 -5.86 -14.90 4.24
CA ALA A 136 -6.21 -15.67 5.43
C ALA A 136 -5.52 -17.06 5.50
N HIS A 137 -4.98 -17.57 4.39
CA HIS A 137 -4.29 -18.85 4.29
C HIS A 137 -2.82 -18.65 3.87
N PRO A 138 -1.92 -18.21 4.80
CA PRO A 138 -0.58 -17.74 4.45
C PRO A 138 0.31 -18.79 3.78
N HIS A 139 0.09 -20.09 4.06
CA HIS A 139 0.79 -21.17 3.36
C HIS A 139 0.41 -21.23 1.88
N GLU A 140 -0.89 -21.14 1.58
CA GLU A 140 -1.40 -21.15 0.21
C GLU A 140 -0.98 -19.87 -0.54
N LEU A 141 -1.04 -18.71 0.13
CA LEU A 141 -0.52 -17.45 -0.41
C LEU A 141 0.94 -17.59 -0.86
N LYS A 142 1.80 -18.14 0.02
CA LYS A 142 3.21 -18.38 -0.31
C LYS A 142 3.39 -19.28 -1.52
N GLU A 143 2.73 -20.44 -1.53
CA GLU A 143 2.87 -21.43 -2.59
C GLU A 143 2.43 -20.88 -3.96
N THR A 144 1.25 -20.25 -3.98
CA THR A 144 0.66 -19.70 -5.20
C THR A 144 1.45 -18.49 -5.71
N PHE A 145 1.93 -17.61 -4.81
CA PHE A 145 2.80 -16.50 -5.15
C PHE A 145 4.13 -16.96 -5.76
N LEU A 146 4.85 -17.88 -5.10
CA LEU A 146 6.14 -18.39 -5.60
C LEU A 146 5.97 -19.13 -6.93
N THR A 147 4.90 -19.89 -7.08
CA THR A 147 4.56 -20.56 -8.35
C THR A 147 4.29 -19.53 -9.45
N SER A 148 3.47 -18.52 -9.17
CA SER A 148 3.20 -17.43 -10.12
C SER A 148 4.47 -16.69 -10.53
N TRP A 149 5.37 -16.42 -9.60
CA TRP A 149 6.63 -15.73 -9.86
C TRP A 149 7.54 -16.56 -10.75
N LYS A 150 7.70 -17.85 -10.45
CA LYS A 150 8.45 -18.79 -11.30
C LYS A 150 7.89 -18.87 -12.72
N ASP A 151 6.56 -18.89 -12.83
CA ASP A 151 5.84 -18.99 -14.10
C ASP A 151 5.70 -17.65 -14.84
N LYS A 152 6.18 -16.53 -14.27
CA LYS A 152 6.05 -15.17 -14.84
C LYS A 152 4.59 -14.76 -15.09
N LYS A 153 3.69 -15.16 -14.20
CA LYS A 153 2.26 -14.83 -14.24
C LYS A 153 1.94 -13.64 -13.35
N HIS A 154 0.67 -13.19 -13.41
CA HIS A 154 0.14 -12.14 -12.55
C HIS A 154 0.91 -10.81 -12.60
N GLY A 155 1.52 -10.49 -13.74
CA GLY A 155 2.17 -9.20 -13.97
C GLY A 155 3.54 -9.00 -13.30
N ILE A 156 4.15 -10.06 -12.76
CA ILE A 156 5.43 -9.96 -12.07
C ILE A 156 6.56 -9.68 -13.08
N ASP A 157 7.24 -8.53 -12.93
CA ASP A 157 8.40 -8.17 -13.75
C ASP A 157 9.65 -8.91 -13.28
N THR A 158 9.82 -10.15 -13.77
CA THR A 158 10.99 -10.99 -13.44
C THR A 158 12.32 -10.46 -13.99
N THR A 159 12.30 -9.46 -14.87
CA THR A 159 13.52 -8.82 -15.37
C THR A 159 14.07 -7.84 -14.35
N LYS A 160 13.19 -7.11 -13.64
CA LYS A 160 13.57 -6.21 -12.54
C LYS A 160 13.70 -6.92 -11.21
N PHE A 161 12.85 -7.91 -10.97
CA PHE A 161 12.77 -8.64 -9.70
C PHE A 161 12.99 -10.14 -9.96
N PRO A 162 14.23 -10.57 -10.25
CA PRO A 162 14.52 -11.98 -10.51
C PRO A 162 14.37 -12.80 -9.22
N LEU A 163 13.65 -13.92 -9.32
CA LEU A 163 13.51 -14.90 -8.25
C LEU A 163 14.76 -15.80 -8.16
N ALA A 164 15.85 -15.25 -7.63
CA ALA A 164 17.13 -15.94 -7.49
C ALA A 164 17.94 -15.40 -6.30
N GLY A 165 18.92 -16.20 -5.84
CA GLY A 165 19.90 -15.77 -4.84
C GLY A 165 19.25 -15.16 -3.58
N PRO A 166 19.66 -13.96 -3.15
CA PRO A 166 19.09 -13.31 -1.97
C PRO A 166 17.58 -13.06 -2.05
N THR A 167 17.04 -12.74 -3.23
CA THR A 167 15.60 -12.54 -3.44
C THR A 167 14.82 -13.82 -3.19
N LEU A 168 15.32 -14.95 -3.69
CA LEU A 168 14.71 -16.26 -3.45
C LEU A 168 14.76 -16.62 -1.96
N ASN A 169 15.88 -16.36 -1.29
CA ASN A 169 16.01 -16.59 0.14
C ASN A 169 15.03 -15.71 0.94
N ALA A 170 14.86 -14.44 0.59
CA ALA A 170 13.88 -13.56 1.21
C ALA A 170 12.45 -14.10 1.01
N ALA A 171 12.08 -14.45 -0.23
CA ALA A 171 10.75 -14.96 -0.55
C ALA A 171 10.43 -16.31 0.12
N ILE A 172 11.42 -17.20 0.29
CA ILE A 172 11.21 -18.47 1.01
C ILE A 172 11.05 -18.26 2.52
N ASN A 173 11.79 -17.32 3.11
CA ASN A 173 11.85 -17.16 4.56
C ASN A 173 10.90 -16.07 5.11
N PHE A 174 10.27 -15.30 4.24
CA PHE A 174 9.28 -14.31 4.66
C PHE A 174 8.09 -14.99 5.35
N ASP A 175 7.61 -14.38 6.43
CA ASP A 175 6.42 -14.84 7.14
C ASP A 175 5.16 -14.27 6.48
N TYR A 176 4.51 -15.08 5.64
CA TYR A 176 3.32 -14.66 4.90
C TYR A 176 2.09 -14.45 5.80
N SER A 177 2.12 -14.87 7.07
CA SER A 177 1.06 -14.50 8.03
C SER A 177 1.08 -13.02 8.40
N LYS A 178 2.11 -12.29 7.97
CA LYS A 178 2.29 -10.85 8.17
C LYS A 178 1.81 -10.01 6.99
N VAL A 179 1.18 -10.61 5.98
CA VAL A 179 0.49 -9.87 4.92
C VAL A 179 -0.93 -9.61 5.39
N GLU A 180 -1.31 -8.33 5.47
CA GLU A 180 -2.63 -7.87 5.90
C GLU A 180 -3.22 -6.89 4.86
N GLU A 181 -4.54 -6.71 4.86
CA GLU A 181 -5.30 -5.82 3.96
C GLU A 181 -6.23 -4.87 4.72
#